data_AF-A2E1U6-F1
#
_entry.id   AF-A2E1U6-F1
#
_cell.length_a   1.000
_cell.length_b   1.000
_cell.length_c   1.000
_cell.angle_alpha   90.00
_cell.angle_beta   90.00
_cell.angle_gamma   90.00
#
_symmetry.space_group_name_H-M   'P 1'
#
loop_
_entity.id
_entity.type
_entity.pdbx_description
1 polymer ?
#
loop_
_entity_poly.entity_id
_entity_poly.type
_entity_poly.pdbx_seq_one_letter_code
_entity_poly.pdbx_strand_id
1 'polypeptide(L)'
;MSSIAVRLANEKMLDYSKYNASEMRALFENSQSVLEKERKKNSNLALSLIEYEKNAALMQDKINKLLSRLTKTKEHYQIQIQEFSKIQIELKQQIEIKEKTIIEMKSKLQAKASPSKVNELQTLIIDLKNQLDIKEKMIIDLKSKVKSETSTSSKVEELQNIIIDLRAQNTSLSNQINKLISNNKEFELNKTIESLQSKVSELSSTAQQYIDRANHQKELFNKVQNDNIELKNTLSTVNKQLIDSLEQNKKLNKLLDISKQKEESFNIQTTTANQNVNKYTQMAKELAEQLSHETEKYAQLEKKYEELSQKSSTTSYEEQRLNAIISNLREENDRLSAKNRELNNTIFTYNMDKKYKITPKNCKCCCDTDNASREHRECVRIEGELIRIKSENVQNKKELEFMRENSLDLKKYGFLLADAVGSSFDPDRAEEEIKRLLEIAREHHQKVNDTARVPLDPFDY
;
A
#
# COMPACT_ATOMS: atom_id res chain seq x y z
N MET A 1 -11.09 10.21 16.08
CA MET A 1 -10.14 10.33 14.94
C MET A 1 -8.68 10.12 15.35
N SER A 2 -8.14 10.78 16.38
CA SER A 2 -6.71 10.64 16.78
C SER A 2 -6.31 9.24 17.32
N SER A 3 -7.21 8.55 18.02
CA SER A 3 -6.93 7.25 18.68
C SER A 3 -6.69 6.07 17.72
N ILE A 4 -7.39 6.02 16.57
CA ILE A 4 -7.31 4.90 15.62
C ILE A 4 -6.01 4.95 14.80
N ALA A 5 -5.58 6.15 14.42
CA ALA A 5 -4.34 6.36 13.69
C ALA A 5 -3.10 5.99 14.54
N VAL A 6 -3.12 6.29 15.84
CA VAL A 6 -2.05 5.89 16.77
C VAL A 6 -2.00 4.37 16.94
N ARG A 7 -3.17 3.70 16.95
CA ARG A 7 -3.25 2.25 17.12
C ARG A 7 -2.73 1.48 15.90
N LEU A 8 -3.07 1.94 14.69
CA LEU A 8 -2.56 1.39 13.42
C LEU A 8 -1.06 1.65 13.22
N ALA A 9 -0.58 2.83 13.63
CA ALA A 9 0.86 3.14 13.61
C ALA A 9 1.65 2.25 14.58
N ASN A 10 1.09 1.98 15.77
CA ASN A 10 1.70 1.09 16.76
C ASN A 10 1.67 -0.38 16.32
N GLU A 11 0.61 -0.87 15.65
CA GLU A 11 0.58 -2.22 15.09
C GLU A 11 1.59 -2.40 13.95
N LYS A 12 1.69 -1.44 13.03
CA LYS A 12 2.70 -1.49 11.96
C LYS A 12 4.14 -1.40 12.50
N MET A 13 4.38 -0.60 13.53
CA MET A 13 5.66 -0.57 14.24
C MET A 13 5.98 -1.91 14.93
N LEU A 14 4.97 -2.58 15.51
CA LEU A 14 5.14 -3.88 16.14
C LEU A 14 5.47 -4.98 15.11
N ASP A 15 4.84 -4.95 13.94
CA ASP A 15 5.12 -5.93 12.89
C ASP A 15 6.47 -5.69 12.21
N TYR A 16 6.88 -4.42 12.05
CA TYR A 16 8.24 -4.08 11.60
C TYR A 16 9.30 -4.50 12.62
N SER A 17 9.01 -4.33 13.91
CA SER A 17 9.85 -4.80 15.02
C SER A 17 9.98 -6.32 15.03
N LYS A 18 8.89 -7.07 14.82
CA LYS A 18 8.91 -8.54 14.75
C LYS A 18 9.64 -9.07 13.52
N TYR A 19 9.45 -8.44 12.37
CA TYR A 19 10.13 -8.83 11.13
C TYR A 19 11.65 -8.62 11.26
N ASN A 20 12.05 -7.44 11.73
CA ASN A 20 13.46 -7.13 11.97
C ASN A 20 14.08 -8.02 13.06
N ALA A 21 13.31 -8.37 14.11
CA ALA A 21 13.74 -9.32 15.12
C ALA A 21 13.93 -10.73 14.57
N SER A 22 13.07 -11.19 13.65
CA SER A 22 13.19 -12.51 13.02
C SER A 22 14.40 -12.60 12.08
N GLU A 23 14.65 -11.54 11.30
CA GLU A 23 15.80 -11.46 10.40
C GLU A 23 17.12 -11.39 11.19
N MET A 24 17.15 -10.58 12.26
CA MET A 24 18.28 -10.55 13.20
C MET A 24 18.52 -11.90 13.88
N ARG A 25 17.45 -12.65 14.20
CA ARG A 25 17.57 -14.00 14.76
C ARG A 25 18.18 -14.99 13.77
N ALA A 26 17.73 -14.97 12.51
CA ALA A 26 18.26 -15.83 11.46
C ALA A 26 19.73 -15.51 11.14
N LEU A 27 20.10 -14.22 11.11
CA LEU A 27 21.50 -13.81 10.97
C LEU A 27 22.35 -14.24 12.17
N PHE A 28 21.82 -14.13 13.39
CA PHE A 28 22.50 -14.59 14.60
C PHE A 28 22.71 -16.11 14.60
N GLU A 29 21.67 -16.89 14.27
CA GLU A 29 21.75 -18.36 14.17
C GLU A 29 22.73 -18.83 13.08
N ASN A 30 22.73 -18.16 11.92
CA ASN A 30 23.70 -18.45 10.86
C ASN A 30 25.13 -18.09 11.29
N SER A 31 25.32 -16.95 11.95
CA SER A 31 26.63 -16.56 12.51
C SER A 31 27.13 -17.55 13.57
N GLN A 32 26.24 -18.07 14.42
CA GLN A 32 26.57 -19.12 15.38
C GLN A 32 26.95 -20.43 14.69
N SER A 33 26.22 -20.83 13.65
CA SER A 33 26.53 -22.04 12.86
C SER A 33 27.90 -21.96 12.19
N VAL A 34 28.25 -20.80 11.62
CA VAL A 34 29.56 -20.55 11.02
C VAL A 34 30.67 -20.57 12.07
N LEU A 35 30.46 -19.89 13.20
CA LEU A 35 31.41 -19.91 14.32
C LEU A 35 31.63 -21.32 14.88
N GLU A 36 30.60 -22.15 14.93
CA GLU A 36 30.72 -23.52 15.43
C GLU A 36 31.45 -24.43 14.44
N LYS A 37 31.25 -24.24 13.12
CA LYS A 37 32.05 -24.93 12.09
C LYS A 37 33.53 -24.53 12.16
N GLU A 38 33.83 -23.25 12.31
CA GLU A 38 35.22 -22.77 12.47
C GLU A 38 35.85 -23.28 13.78
N ARG A 39 35.10 -23.31 14.89
CA ARG A 39 35.57 -23.92 16.15
C ARG A 39 35.91 -25.40 15.98
N LYS A 40 35.08 -26.17 15.27
CA LYS A 40 35.35 -27.59 14.98
C LYS A 40 36.58 -27.77 14.10
N LYS A 41 36.74 -26.93 13.08
CA LYS A 41 37.92 -26.93 12.20
C LYS A 41 39.20 -26.60 12.97
N ASN A 42 39.17 -25.57 13.83
CA ASN A 42 40.30 -25.20 14.68
C ASN A 42 40.62 -26.28 15.73
N SER A 43 39.60 -26.93 16.30
CA SER A 43 39.79 -28.08 17.21
C SER A 43 40.48 -29.25 16.51
N ASN A 44 40.05 -29.59 15.29
CA ASN A 44 40.66 -30.66 14.51
C ASN A 44 42.11 -30.33 14.12
N LEU A 45 42.40 -29.08 13.78
CA LEU A 45 43.75 -28.62 13.49
C LEU A 45 44.64 -28.71 14.74
N ALA A 46 44.13 -28.31 15.91
CA ALA A 46 44.85 -28.41 17.17
C ALA A 46 45.18 -29.87 17.53
N LEU A 47 44.25 -30.80 17.33
CA LEU A 47 44.49 -32.24 17.53
C LEU A 47 45.56 -32.78 16.59
N SER A 48 45.53 -32.39 15.31
CA SER A 48 46.57 -32.79 14.35
C SER A 48 47.95 -32.26 14.73
N LEU A 49 48.05 -31.01 15.19
CA LEU A 49 49.29 -30.42 15.68
C LEU A 49 49.85 -31.17 16.90
N ILE A 50 49.00 -31.51 17.86
CA ILE A 50 49.39 -32.31 19.03
C ILE A 50 49.93 -33.69 18.60
N GLU A 51 49.32 -34.32 17.60
CA GLU A 51 49.78 -35.61 17.07
C GLU A 51 51.13 -35.49 16.35
N TYR A 52 51.34 -34.42 15.58
CA TYR A 52 52.65 -34.11 14.98
C TYR A 52 53.74 -33.88 16.03
N GLU A 53 53.46 -33.12 17.09
CA GLU A 53 54.40 -32.87 18.19
C GLU A 53 54.76 -34.17 18.92
N LYS A 54 53.77 -35.04 19.18
CA LYS A 54 53.99 -36.35 19.80
C LYS A 54 54.89 -37.24 18.94
N ASN A 55 54.67 -37.25 17.62
CA ASN A 55 55.47 -38.02 16.68
C ASN A 55 56.91 -37.48 16.57
N ALA A 56 57.08 -36.15 16.58
CA ALA A 56 58.39 -35.52 16.62
C ALA A 56 59.16 -35.87 17.90
N ALA A 57 58.51 -35.82 19.06
CA ALA A 57 59.10 -36.21 20.35
C ALA A 57 59.54 -37.69 20.36
N LEU A 58 58.72 -38.58 19.78
CA LEU A 58 59.06 -40.01 19.66
C LEU A 58 60.27 -40.24 18.74
N MET A 59 60.38 -39.51 17.63
CA MET A 59 61.55 -39.57 16.76
C MET A 59 62.81 -39.06 17.46
N GLN A 60 62.70 -37.97 18.21
CA GLN A 60 63.81 -37.41 18.98
C GLN A 60 64.32 -38.40 20.05
N ASP A 61 63.43 -39.09 20.76
CA ASP A 61 63.80 -40.15 21.72
C ASP A 61 64.53 -41.32 21.04
N LYS A 62 64.08 -41.75 19.85
CA LYS A 62 64.77 -42.79 19.07
C LYS A 62 66.18 -42.36 18.67
N ILE A 63 66.35 -41.13 18.21
CA ILE A 63 67.66 -40.56 17.86
C ILE A 63 68.58 -40.55 19.08
N ASN A 64 68.09 -40.08 20.23
CA ASN A 64 68.87 -40.04 21.47
C ASN A 64 69.30 -41.43 21.94
N LYS A 65 68.43 -42.45 21.82
CA LYS A 65 68.76 -43.84 22.14
C LYS A 65 69.84 -44.41 21.22
N LEU A 66 69.79 -44.10 19.92
CA LEU A 66 70.81 -44.53 18.96
C LEU A 66 72.17 -43.85 19.24
N LEU A 67 72.17 -42.56 19.53
CA LEU A 67 73.38 -41.83 19.92
C LEU A 67 74.01 -42.42 21.19
N SER A 68 73.21 -42.73 22.22
CA SER A 68 73.70 -43.36 23.44
C SER A 68 74.37 -44.71 23.20
N ARG A 69 73.80 -45.55 22.32
CA ARG A 69 74.40 -46.84 21.93
C ARG A 69 75.72 -46.64 21.21
N LEU A 70 75.77 -45.71 20.26
CA LEU A 70 76.97 -45.43 19.48
C LEU A 70 78.12 -44.94 20.39
N THR A 71 77.82 -44.06 21.35
CA THR A 71 78.81 -43.57 22.32
C THR A 71 79.40 -44.71 23.15
N LYS A 72 78.56 -45.61 23.68
CA LYS A 72 79.04 -46.78 24.46
C LYS A 72 79.92 -47.71 23.63
N THR A 73 79.55 -47.94 22.36
CA THR A 73 80.37 -48.78 21.46
C THR A 73 81.72 -48.13 21.15
N LYS A 74 81.76 -46.81 20.96
CA LYS A 74 83.01 -46.06 20.78
C LYS A 74 83.92 -46.18 22.00
N GLU A 75 83.38 -45.99 23.20
CA GLU A 75 84.12 -46.11 24.46
C GLU A 75 84.70 -47.52 24.62
N HIS A 76 83.93 -48.56 24.32
CA HIS A 76 84.38 -49.95 24.38
C HIS A 76 85.62 -50.21 23.50
N TYR A 77 85.60 -49.78 22.23
CA TYR A 77 86.75 -49.97 21.34
C TYR A 77 87.96 -49.14 21.76
N GLN A 78 87.74 -47.95 22.33
CA GLN A 78 88.84 -47.13 22.82
C GLN A 78 89.58 -47.78 23.98
N ILE A 79 88.86 -48.48 24.88
CA ILE A 79 89.46 -49.28 25.96
C ILE A 79 90.30 -50.42 25.38
N GLN A 80 89.79 -51.18 24.40
CA GLN A 80 90.53 -52.29 23.78
C GLN A 80 91.84 -51.84 23.12
N ILE A 81 91.85 -50.68 22.45
CA ILE A 81 93.07 -50.13 21.83
C ILE A 81 94.13 -49.80 22.88
N GLN A 82 93.72 -49.26 24.04
CA GLN A 82 94.62 -48.98 25.14
C GLN A 82 95.24 -50.25 25.73
N GLU A 83 94.45 -51.32 25.88
CA GLU A 83 94.94 -52.61 26.37
C GLU A 83 95.97 -53.24 25.44
N PHE A 84 95.73 -53.27 24.12
CA PHE A 84 96.70 -53.80 23.15
C PHE A 84 98.00 -53.01 23.14
N SER A 85 97.92 -51.68 23.28
CA SER A 85 99.10 -50.82 23.36
C SER A 85 99.95 -51.14 24.59
N LYS A 86 99.32 -51.44 25.73
CA LYS A 86 100.01 -51.85 26.95
C LYS A 86 100.75 -53.19 26.77
N ILE A 87 100.08 -54.18 26.19
CA ILE A 87 100.67 -55.51 25.92
C ILE A 87 101.91 -55.38 25.01
N GLN A 88 101.83 -54.52 23.99
CA GLN A 88 102.95 -54.29 23.08
C GLN A 88 104.19 -53.72 23.78
N ILE A 89 103.99 -52.81 24.74
CA ILE A 89 105.08 -52.21 25.52
C ILE A 89 105.74 -53.26 26.42
N GLU A 90 104.95 -54.09 27.11
CA GLU A 90 105.47 -55.15 27.99
C GLU A 90 106.33 -56.16 27.23
N LEU A 91 105.90 -56.59 26.03
CA LEU A 91 106.67 -57.52 25.20
C LEU A 91 108.01 -56.93 24.75
N LYS A 92 108.04 -55.64 24.38
CA LYS A 92 109.29 -54.95 24.00
C LYS A 92 110.29 -54.92 25.15
N GLN A 93 109.83 -54.63 26.37
CA GLN A 93 110.69 -54.61 27.56
C GLN A 93 111.28 -56.00 27.86
N GLN A 94 110.48 -57.06 27.73
CA GLN A 94 110.96 -58.43 27.95
C GLN A 94 112.06 -58.84 26.95
N ILE A 95 111.94 -58.41 25.69
CA ILE A 95 112.96 -58.68 24.66
C ILE A 95 114.27 -57.98 25.04
N GLU A 96 114.22 -56.70 25.40
CA GLU A 96 115.40 -55.91 25.75
C GLU A 96 116.17 -56.50 26.95
N ILE A 97 115.44 -56.99 27.97
CA ILE A 97 116.04 -57.66 29.13
C ILE A 97 116.81 -58.92 28.69
N LYS A 98 116.21 -59.75 27.83
CA LYS A 98 116.85 -61.00 27.38
C LYS A 98 118.08 -60.75 26.51
N GLU A 99 118.05 -59.72 25.66
CA GLU A 99 119.20 -59.33 24.85
C GLU A 99 120.39 -58.93 25.72
N LYS A 100 120.16 -58.14 26.79
CA LYS A 100 121.21 -57.78 27.76
C LYS A 100 121.83 -59.01 28.42
N THR A 101 121.03 -60.02 28.80
CA THR A 101 121.54 -61.26 29.42
C THR A 101 122.44 -62.05 28.47
N ILE A 102 122.08 -62.12 27.18
CA ILE A 102 122.88 -62.84 26.18
C ILE A 102 124.25 -62.20 26.01
N ILE A 103 124.32 -60.87 25.97
CA ILE A 103 125.58 -60.13 25.87
C ILE A 103 126.49 -60.44 27.07
N GLU A 104 125.92 -60.48 28.28
CA GLU A 104 126.66 -60.79 29.49
C GLU A 104 127.23 -62.22 29.49
N MET A 105 126.44 -63.21 29.07
CA MET A 105 126.90 -64.60 28.96
C MET A 105 128.02 -64.77 27.94
N LYS A 106 127.92 -64.09 26.79
CA LYS A 106 128.95 -64.12 25.74
C LYS A 106 130.29 -63.57 26.22
N SER A 107 130.23 -62.54 27.07
CA SER A 107 131.40 -61.91 27.70
C SER A 107 132.12 -62.85 28.68
N LYS A 108 131.35 -63.64 29.46
CA LYS A 108 131.90 -64.61 30.41
C LYS A 108 132.57 -65.82 29.73
N LEU A 109 132.09 -66.19 28.54
CA LEU A 109 132.60 -67.32 27.76
C LEU A 109 133.96 -67.03 27.09
N GLN A 110 134.29 -65.77 26.84
CA GLN A 110 135.57 -65.37 26.23
C GLN A 110 136.76 -65.35 27.21
N ALA A 111 136.56 -65.54 28.52
CA ALA A 111 137.58 -65.21 29.53
C ALA A 111 138.31 -66.39 30.23
N LYS A 112 138.08 -67.68 29.92
CA LYS A 112 138.84 -68.79 30.55
C LYS A 112 138.62 -70.16 29.92
N ALA A 113 139.66 -70.81 29.39
CA ALA A 113 139.62 -72.24 29.10
C ALA A 113 140.99 -72.92 29.33
N SER A 114 141.01 -73.92 30.22
CA SER A 114 142.08 -74.92 30.43
C SER A 114 141.43 -76.32 30.60
N PRO A 115 142.16 -77.43 30.39
CA PRO A 115 141.61 -78.63 29.75
C PRO A 115 140.69 -79.54 30.59
N SER A 116 140.55 -79.36 31.91
CA SER A 116 139.64 -80.20 32.70
C SER A 116 138.17 -79.73 32.67
N LYS A 117 137.91 -78.55 32.09
CA LYS A 117 136.56 -78.06 31.75
C LYS A 117 136.02 -78.69 30.45
N VAL A 118 136.87 -79.34 29.66
CA VAL A 118 136.54 -79.82 28.31
C VAL A 118 135.48 -80.92 28.31
N ASN A 119 135.45 -81.79 29.33
CA ASN A 119 134.45 -82.86 29.40
C ASN A 119 133.07 -82.37 29.92
N GLU A 120 133.02 -81.39 30.84
CA GLU A 120 131.75 -80.71 31.18
C GLU A 120 131.24 -79.87 30.01
N LEU A 121 132.15 -79.21 29.29
CA LEU A 121 131.83 -78.44 28.09
C LEU A 121 131.39 -79.35 26.95
N GLN A 122 131.85 -80.58 26.81
CA GLN A 122 131.35 -81.52 25.79
C GLN A 122 129.89 -81.92 26.04
N THR A 123 129.49 -82.17 27.28
CA THR A 123 128.10 -82.46 27.63
C THR A 123 127.22 -81.22 27.46
N LEU A 124 127.71 -80.04 27.84
CA LEU A 124 127.04 -78.76 27.58
C LEU A 124 126.97 -78.45 26.08
N ILE A 125 127.99 -78.80 25.29
CA ILE A 125 128.02 -78.64 23.84
C ILE A 125 126.96 -79.55 23.22
N ILE A 126 126.79 -80.80 23.66
CA ILE A 126 125.74 -81.70 23.15
C ILE A 126 124.34 -81.13 23.45
N ASP A 127 124.11 -80.64 24.68
CA ASP A 127 122.82 -80.06 25.04
C ASP A 127 122.57 -78.71 24.34
N LEU A 128 123.59 -77.87 24.20
CA LEU A 128 123.53 -76.66 23.39
C LEU A 128 123.35 -76.96 21.90
N LYS A 129 123.88 -78.07 21.38
CA LYS A 129 123.68 -78.49 19.98
C LYS A 129 122.26 -78.99 19.76
N ASN A 130 121.67 -79.68 20.73
CA ASN A 130 120.25 -80.04 20.70
C ASN A 130 119.34 -78.80 20.80
N GLN A 131 119.67 -77.83 21.66
CA GLN A 131 118.96 -76.56 21.72
C GLN A 131 119.18 -75.72 20.45
N LEU A 132 120.37 -75.79 19.83
CA LEU A 132 120.67 -75.16 18.55
C LEU A 132 119.86 -75.79 17.43
N ASP A 133 119.75 -77.13 17.37
CA ASP A 133 118.93 -77.84 16.38
C ASP A 133 117.44 -77.53 16.54
N ILE A 134 116.93 -77.44 17.77
CA ILE A 134 115.55 -76.99 18.04
C ILE A 134 115.37 -75.54 17.58
N LYS A 135 116.35 -74.67 17.84
CA LYS A 135 116.29 -73.27 17.42
C LYS A 135 116.51 -73.10 15.92
N GLU A 136 117.31 -73.92 15.26
CA GLU A 136 117.45 -73.94 13.80
C GLU A 136 116.17 -74.43 13.15
N LYS A 137 115.51 -75.44 13.72
CA LYS A 137 114.15 -75.82 13.31
C LYS A 137 113.15 -74.68 13.51
N MET A 138 113.18 -73.97 14.65
CA MET A 138 112.36 -72.78 14.85
C MET A 138 112.72 -71.64 13.90
N ILE A 139 114.00 -71.47 13.54
CA ILE A 139 114.45 -70.47 12.56
C ILE A 139 113.97 -70.87 11.17
N ILE A 140 114.01 -72.15 10.80
CA ILE A 140 113.47 -72.64 9.52
C ILE A 140 111.95 -72.43 9.48
N ASP A 141 111.24 -72.69 10.58
CA ASP A 141 109.80 -72.44 10.74
C ASP A 141 109.45 -70.93 10.77
N LEU A 142 110.31 -70.11 11.37
CA LEU A 142 110.16 -68.66 11.35
C LEU A 142 110.52 -68.09 9.98
N LYS A 143 111.49 -68.67 9.26
CA LYS A 143 111.89 -68.25 7.91
C LYS A 143 110.84 -68.68 6.88
N SER A 144 110.16 -69.80 7.10
CA SER A 144 108.98 -70.21 6.32
C SER A 144 107.76 -69.33 6.65
N LYS A 145 107.53 -68.97 7.93
CA LYS A 145 106.52 -67.98 8.33
C LYS A 145 106.81 -66.58 7.80
N VAL A 146 108.06 -66.11 7.84
CA VAL A 146 108.49 -64.83 7.27
C VAL A 146 108.37 -64.84 5.74
N LYS A 147 108.63 -65.96 5.05
CA LYS A 147 108.32 -66.12 3.62
C LYS A 147 106.82 -66.07 3.34
N SER A 148 105.99 -66.66 4.20
CA SER A 148 104.53 -66.51 4.12
C SER A 148 104.06 -65.09 4.49
N GLU A 149 104.80 -64.36 5.31
CA GLU A 149 104.53 -62.95 5.62
C GLU A 149 105.07 -61.99 4.55
N THR A 150 106.10 -62.35 3.79
CA THR A 150 106.48 -61.60 2.58
C THR A 150 105.42 -61.76 1.48
N SER A 151 104.69 -62.88 1.48
CA SER A 151 103.45 -63.02 0.69
C SER A 151 102.26 -62.26 1.28
N THR A 152 102.28 -61.91 2.57
CA THR A 152 101.37 -60.88 3.09
C THR A 152 101.79 -59.47 2.69
N SER A 153 103.07 -59.19 2.44
CA SER A 153 103.50 -57.89 1.87
C SER A 153 102.97 -57.70 0.45
N SER A 154 103.03 -58.74 -0.40
CA SER A 154 102.43 -58.69 -1.75
C SER A 154 100.90 -58.62 -1.69
N LYS A 155 100.25 -59.31 -0.74
CA LYS A 155 98.81 -59.14 -0.49
C LYS A 155 98.46 -57.77 0.08
N VAL A 156 99.34 -57.15 0.87
CA VAL A 156 99.14 -55.79 1.40
C VAL A 156 99.27 -54.77 0.27
N GLU A 157 100.21 -54.92 -0.66
CA GLU A 157 100.28 -54.08 -1.87
C GLU A 157 99.05 -54.30 -2.76
N GLU A 158 98.61 -55.55 -2.96
CA GLU A 158 97.40 -55.87 -3.73
C GLU A 158 96.14 -55.29 -3.07
N LEU A 159 96.01 -55.41 -1.75
CA LEU A 159 94.93 -54.80 -0.97
C LEU A 159 95.02 -53.27 -0.96
N GLN A 160 96.23 -52.67 -0.94
CA GLN A 160 96.41 -51.22 -1.06
C GLN A 160 95.98 -50.72 -2.43
N ASN A 161 96.32 -51.44 -3.50
CA ASN A 161 95.86 -51.13 -4.85
C ASN A 161 94.33 -51.27 -4.97
N ILE A 162 93.74 -52.33 -4.41
CA ILE A 162 92.27 -52.48 -4.31
C ILE A 162 91.65 -51.33 -3.50
N ILE A 163 92.26 -50.91 -2.40
CA ILE A 163 91.78 -49.76 -1.61
C ILE A 163 91.87 -48.46 -2.40
N ILE A 164 92.94 -48.26 -3.18
CA ILE A 164 93.10 -47.09 -4.05
C ILE A 164 92.01 -47.09 -5.13
N ASP A 165 91.77 -48.23 -5.78
CA ASP A 165 90.73 -48.40 -6.79
C ASP A 165 89.32 -48.20 -6.20
N LEU A 166 89.04 -48.78 -5.03
CA LEU A 166 87.78 -48.59 -4.33
C LEU A 166 87.59 -47.15 -3.87
N ARG A 167 88.66 -46.46 -3.45
CA ARG A 167 88.61 -45.02 -3.14
C ARG A 167 88.31 -44.21 -4.38
N ALA A 168 88.95 -44.50 -5.50
CA ALA A 168 88.69 -43.84 -6.78
C ALA A 168 87.24 -44.07 -7.25
N GLN A 169 86.72 -45.29 -7.12
CA GLN A 169 85.32 -45.62 -7.39
C GLN A 169 84.38 -44.87 -6.45
N ASN A 170 84.66 -44.82 -5.16
CA ASN A 170 83.86 -44.06 -4.19
C ASN A 170 83.87 -42.55 -4.49
N THR A 171 85.01 -41.99 -4.88
CA THR A 171 85.08 -40.58 -5.29
C THR A 171 84.29 -40.33 -6.57
N SER A 172 84.36 -41.24 -7.55
CA SER A 172 83.57 -41.17 -8.78
C SER A 172 82.07 -41.26 -8.50
N LEU A 173 81.65 -42.23 -7.69
CA LEU A 173 80.26 -42.39 -7.25
C LEU A 173 79.78 -41.19 -6.43
N SER A 174 80.59 -40.68 -5.51
CA SER A 174 80.26 -39.49 -4.74
C SER A 174 80.08 -38.27 -5.64
N ASN A 175 80.91 -38.12 -6.67
CA ASN A 175 80.76 -37.07 -7.67
C ASN A 175 79.49 -37.27 -8.54
N GLN A 176 79.12 -38.51 -8.89
CA GLN A 176 77.87 -38.80 -9.57
C GLN A 176 76.65 -38.50 -8.70
N ILE A 177 76.70 -38.88 -7.41
CA ILE A 177 75.67 -38.55 -6.42
C ILE A 177 75.55 -37.04 -6.27
N ASN A 178 76.65 -36.32 -6.13
CA ASN A 178 76.63 -34.85 -6.03
C ASN A 178 76.10 -34.19 -7.30
N LYS A 179 76.41 -34.73 -8.50
CA LYS A 179 75.80 -34.28 -9.75
C LYS A 179 74.31 -34.59 -9.80
N LEU A 180 73.86 -35.74 -9.32
CA LEU A 180 72.44 -36.10 -9.25
C LEU A 180 71.69 -35.23 -8.24
N ILE A 181 72.28 -34.96 -7.07
CA ILE A 181 71.74 -34.04 -6.05
C ILE A 181 71.67 -32.62 -6.61
N SER A 182 72.72 -32.14 -7.30
CA SER A 182 72.73 -30.80 -7.90
C SER A 182 71.77 -30.68 -9.09
N ASN A 183 71.60 -31.77 -9.85
CA ASN A 183 70.60 -31.87 -10.91
C ASN A 183 69.21 -32.20 -10.37
N ASN A 184 69.05 -32.43 -9.06
CA ASN A 184 67.76 -32.70 -8.46
C ASN A 184 66.95 -31.40 -8.46
N LYS A 185 66.21 -31.22 -9.55
CA LYS A 185 65.29 -30.10 -9.79
C LYS A 185 64.13 -30.05 -8.81
N GLU A 186 64.07 -30.98 -7.85
CA GLU A 186 63.05 -31.05 -6.80
C GLU A 186 62.89 -29.74 -6.04
N PHE A 187 63.98 -29.02 -5.73
CA PHE A 187 63.86 -27.73 -5.04
C PHE A 187 63.16 -26.65 -5.88
N GLU A 188 63.50 -26.55 -7.17
CA GLU A 188 62.88 -25.59 -8.08
C GLU A 188 61.45 -26.00 -8.48
N LEU A 189 61.19 -27.31 -8.56
CA LEU A 189 59.85 -27.86 -8.72
C LEU A 189 58.97 -27.56 -7.50
N ASN A 190 59.50 -27.71 -6.28
CA ASN A 190 58.76 -27.41 -5.05
C ASN A 190 58.42 -25.93 -4.94
N LYS A 191 59.37 -25.02 -5.26
CA LYS A 191 59.06 -23.58 -5.37
C LYS A 191 57.98 -23.29 -6.40
N THR A 192 58.01 -23.98 -7.54
CA THR A 192 56.99 -23.82 -8.60
C THR A 192 55.64 -24.32 -8.10
N ILE A 193 55.59 -25.45 -7.40
CA ILE A 193 54.38 -25.99 -6.78
C ILE A 193 53.82 -25.02 -5.75
N GLU A 194 54.65 -24.50 -4.84
CA GLU A 194 54.24 -23.51 -3.84
C GLU A 194 53.66 -22.24 -4.48
N SER A 195 54.33 -21.73 -5.53
CA SER A 195 53.84 -20.59 -6.30
C SER A 195 52.50 -20.87 -6.99
N LEU A 196 52.34 -22.05 -7.59
CA LEU A 196 51.08 -22.47 -8.21
C LEU A 196 49.97 -22.66 -7.19
N GLN A 197 50.26 -23.24 -6.02
CA GLN A 197 49.30 -23.41 -4.93
C GLN A 197 48.81 -22.05 -4.38
N SER A 198 49.74 -21.10 -4.22
CA SER A 198 49.40 -19.72 -3.85
C SER A 198 48.47 -19.09 -4.90
N LYS A 199 48.81 -19.22 -6.19
CA LYS A 199 47.99 -18.69 -7.28
C LYS A 199 46.61 -19.36 -7.39
N VAL A 200 46.53 -20.66 -7.17
CA VAL A 200 45.24 -21.39 -7.10
C VAL A 200 44.39 -20.90 -5.95
N SER A 201 45.01 -20.60 -4.79
CA SER A 201 44.31 -20.07 -3.62
C SER A 201 43.75 -18.66 -3.88
N GLU A 202 44.55 -17.78 -4.51
CA GLU A 202 44.13 -16.44 -4.93
C GLU A 202 42.99 -16.49 -5.95
N LEU A 203 43.11 -17.35 -6.98
CA LEU A 203 42.07 -17.54 -7.99
C LEU A 203 40.78 -18.10 -7.37
N SER A 204 40.89 -19.03 -6.43
CA SER A 204 39.73 -19.59 -5.72
C SER A 204 39.02 -18.53 -4.87
N SER A 205 39.78 -17.69 -4.18
CA SER A 205 39.23 -16.55 -3.43
C SER A 205 38.53 -15.55 -4.36
N THR A 206 39.14 -15.25 -5.50
CA THR A 206 38.56 -14.34 -6.51
C THR A 206 37.28 -14.93 -7.11
N ALA A 207 37.27 -16.22 -7.42
CA ALA A 207 36.09 -16.92 -7.92
C ALA A 207 34.95 -16.87 -6.89
N GLN A 208 35.25 -17.06 -5.60
CA GLN A 208 34.26 -16.95 -4.54
C GLN A 208 33.67 -15.54 -4.46
N GLN A 209 34.51 -14.49 -4.56
CA GLN A 209 34.03 -13.09 -4.60
C GLN A 209 33.09 -12.83 -5.79
N TYR A 210 33.37 -13.42 -6.96
CA TYR A 210 32.47 -13.32 -8.12
C TYR A 210 31.14 -14.06 -7.90
N ILE A 211 31.17 -15.24 -7.28
CA ILE A 211 29.96 -15.98 -6.91
C ILE A 211 29.11 -15.15 -5.94
N ASP A 212 29.72 -14.58 -4.90
CA ASP A 212 29.03 -13.77 -3.91
C ASP A 212 28.42 -12.51 -4.55
N ARG A 213 29.16 -11.86 -5.45
CA ARG A 213 28.66 -10.71 -6.22
C ARG A 213 27.49 -11.08 -7.14
N ALA A 214 27.55 -12.23 -7.80
CA ALA A 214 26.47 -12.71 -8.66
C ALA A 214 25.21 -13.04 -7.84
N ASN A 215 25.37 -13.66 -6.67
CA ASN A 215 24.27 -13.93 -5.74
C ASN A 215 23.64 -12.62 -5.24
N HIS A 216 24.44 -11.64 -4.84
CA HIS A 216 23.95 -10.33 -4.44
C HIS A 216 23.19 -9.62 -5.57
N GLN A 217 23.70 -9.68 -6.81
CA GLN A 217 22.99 -9.14 -7.97
C GLN A 217 21.65 -9.84 -8.22
N LYS A 218 21.59 -11.17 -8.02
CA LYS A 218 20.35 -11.94 -8.12
C LYS A 218 19.32 -11.53 -7.07
N GLU A 219 19.76 -11.29 -5.83
CA GLU A 219 18.89 -10.78 -4.76
C GLU A 219 18.34 -9.40 -5.08
N LEU A 220 19.20 -8.47 -5.55
CA LEU A 220 18.77 -7.14 -5.99
C LEU A 220 17.76 -7.22 -7.15
N PHE A 221 18.00 -8.10 -8.12
CA PHE A 221 17.07 -8.33 -9.22
C PHE A 221 15.70 -8.81 -8.73
N ASN A 222 15.69 -9.80 -7.82
CA ASN A 222 14.45 -10.31 -7.23
C ASN A 222 13.70 -9.21 -6.45
N LYS A 223 14.43 -8.37 -5.71
CA LYS A 223 13.84 -7.22 -5.00
C LYS A 223 13.18 -6.25 -5.98
N VAL A 224 13.89 -5.85 -7.04
CA VAL A 224 13.33 -4.97 -8.09
C VAL A 224 12.12 -5.60 -8.78
N GLN A 225 12.12 -6.92 -9.00
CA GLN A 225 10.96 -7.61 -9.55
C GLN A 225 9.74 -7.53 -8.63
N ASN A 226 9.94 -7.75 -7.33
CA ASN A 226 8.88 -7.65 -6.33
C ASN A 226 8.33 -6.22 -6.22
N ASP A 227 9.22 -5.22 -6.17
CA ASP A 227 8.85 -3.80 -6.15
C ASP A 227 8.01 -3.43 -7.40
N ASN A 228 8.37 -3.97 -8.57
CA ASN A 228 7.62 -3.76 -9.82
C ASN A 228 6.23 -4.42 -9.79
N ILE A 229 6.10 -5.60 -9.17
CA ILE A 229 4.80 -6.25 -8.96
C ILE A 229 3.94 -5.40 -8.01
N GLU A 230 4.50 -4.89 -6.92
CA GLU A 230 3.78 -4.02 -5.97
C GLU A 230 3.33 -2.71 -6.64
N LEU A 231 4.20 -2.09 -7.44
CA LEU A 231 3.86 -0.90 -8.24
C LEU A 231 2.72 -1.18 -9.23
N LYS A 232 2.72 -2.32 -9.91
CA LYS A 232 1.61 -2.72 -10.81
C LYS A 232 0.29 -2.88 -10.05
N ASN A 233 0.32 -3.51 -8.88
CA ASN A 233 -0.88 -3.68 -8.05
C ASN A 233 -1.40 -2.33 -7.54
N THR A 234 -0.49 -1.44 -7.14
CA THR A 234 -0.82 -0.08 -6.70
C THR A 234 -1.44 0.73 -7.84
N LEU A 235 -0.84 0.68 -9.03
CA LEU A 235 -1.37 1.34 -10.23
C LEU A 235 -2.76 0.80 -10.61
N SER A 236 -2.98 -0.51 -10.53
CA SER A 236 -4.29 -1.11 -10.76
C SER A 236 -5.34 -0.60 -9.76
N THR A 237 -4.96 -0.43 -8.50
CA THR A 237 -5.84 0.09 -7.45
C THR A 237 -6.19 1.55 -7.69
N VAL A 238 -5.20 2.39 -8.00
CA VAL A 238 -5.40 3.82 -8.32
C VAL A 238 -6.27 3.98 -9.57
N ASN A 239 -6.05 3.17 -10.61
CA ASN A 239 -6.88 3.21 -11.81
C ASN A 239 -8.35 2.86 -11.51
N LYS A 240 -8.59 1.87 -10.65
CA LYS A 240 -9.95 1.55 -10.20
C LYS A 240 -10.60 2.73 -9.46
N GLN A 241 -9.89 3.34 -8.51
CA GLN A 241 -10.38 4.52 -7.78
C GLN A 241 -10.68 5.71 -8.70
N LEU A 242 -9.85 5.92 -9.73
CA LEU A 242 -10.07 6.95 -10.73
C LEU A 242 -11.34 6.69 -11.55
N ILE A 243 -11.57 5.44 -11.97
CA ILE A 243 -12.79 5.04 -12.68
C ILE A 243 -14.02 5.29 -11.80
N ASP A 244 -13.98 4.85 -10.54
CA ASP A 244 -15.08 5.04 -9.58
C ASP A 244 -15.38 6.53 -9.37
N SER A 245 -14.34 7.37 -9.25
CA SER A 245 -14.48 8.83 -9.09
C SER A 245 -15.06 9.50 -10.34
N LEU A 246 -14.65 9.07 -11.53
CA LEU A 246 -15.21 9.56 -12.80
C LEU A 246 -16.70 9.20 -12.93
N GLU A 247 -17.10 8.02 -12.48
CA GLU A 247 -18.49 7.60 -12.47
C GLU A 247 -19.33 8.40 -11.47
N GLN A 248 -18.79 8.69 -10.28
CA GLN A 248 -19.41 9.61 -9.32
C GLN A 248 -19.59 11.02 -9.90
N ASN A 249 -18.57 11.57 -10.57
CA ASN A 249 -18.67 12.87 -11.24
C ASN A 249 -19.74 12.89 -12.34
N LYS A 250 -19.88 11.80 -13.11
CA LYS A 250 -20.98 11.66 -14.08
C LYS A 250 -22.35 11.70 -13.40
N LYS A 251 -22.51 11.04 -12.24
CA LYS A 251 -23.76 11.10 -11.45
C LYS A 251 -24.01 12.51 -10.93
N LEU A 252 -22.97 13.19 -10.42
CA LEU A 252 -23.07 14.56 -9.91
C LEU A 252 -23.50 15.55 -11.01
N ASN A 253 -22.92 15.43 -12.21
CA ASN A 253 -23.30 16.28 -13.35
C ASN A 253 -24.78 16.08 -13.76
N LYS A 254 -25.27 14.84 -13.77
CA LYS A 254 -26.71 14.58 -14.00
C LYS A 254 -27.59 15.24 -12.95
N LEU A 255 -27.18 15.21 -11.68
CA LEU A 255 -27.92 15.88 -10.59
C LEU A 255 -27.88 17.40 -10.75
N LEU A 256 -26.75 17.97 -11.18
CA LEU A 256 -26.63 19.39 -11.47
C LEU A 256 -27.56 19.82 -12.59
N ASP A 257 -27.66 19.04 -13.67
CA ASP A 257 -28.58 19.31 -14.78
C ASP A 257 -30.04 19.26 -14.32
N ILE A 258 -30.41 18.27 -13.51
CA ILE A 258 -31.75 18.19 -12.89
C ILE A 258 -32.01 19.42 -12.00
N SER A 259 -31.02 19.86 -11.22
CA SER A 259 -31.15 21.04 -10.37
C SER A 259 -31.38 22.31 -11.19
N LYS A 260 -30.65 22.49 -12.31
CA LYS A 260 -30.84 23.63 -13.22
C LYS A 260 -32.23 23.62 -13.85
N GLN A 261 -32.70 22.45 -14.30
CA GLN A 261 -34.07 22.32 -14.83
C GLN A 261 -35.13 22.67 -13.79
N LYS A 262 -34.93 22.26 -12.53
CA LYS A 262 -35.84 22.63 -11.42
C LYS A 262 -35.81 24.13 -11.14
N GLU A 263 -34.63 24.75 -11.16
CA GLU A 263 -34.47 26.20 -10.98
C GLU A 263 -35.18 26.98 -12.10
N GLU A 264 -34.99 26.57 -13.36
CA GLU A 264 -35.71 27.15 -14.51
C GLU A 264 -37.23 27.00 -14.35
N SER A 265 -37.71 25.81 -13.98
CA SER A 265 -39.13 25.58 -13.71
C SER A 265 -39.66 26.47 -12.59
N PHE A 266 -38.89 26.67 -11.52
CA PHE A 266 -39.28 27.51 -10.39
C PHE A 266 -39.31 29.00 -10.78
N ASN A 267 -38.35 29.45 -11.59
CA ASN A 267 -38.32 30.81 -12.13
C ASN A 267 -39.53 31.08 -13.05
N ILE A 268 -39.93 30.11 -13.88
CA ILE A 268 -41.14 30.21 -14.71
C ILE A 268 -42.38 30.31 -13.81
N GLN A 269 -42.49 29.48 -12.78
CA GLN A 269 -43.62 29.54 -11.84
C GLN A 269 -43.69 30.87 -11.10
N THR A 270 -42.55 31.40 -10.64
CA THR A 270 -42.49 32.68 -9.93
C THR A 270 -42.84 33.84 -10.87
N THR A 271 -42.35 33.80 -12.11
CA THR A 271 -42.71 34.80 -13.13
C THR A 271 -44.20 34.78 -13.43
N THR A 272 -44.79 33.59 -13.57
CA THR A 272 -46.24 33.40 -13.80
C THR A 272 -47.05 33.88 -12.60
N ALA A 273 -46.63 33.56 -11.38
CA ALA A 273 -47.27 34.03 -10.15
C ALA A 273 -47.23 35.56 -10.06
N ASN A 274 -46.09 36.19 -10.37
CA ASN A 274 -45.96 37.65 -10.40
C ASN A 274 -46.84 38.29 -11.48
N GLN A 275 -46.93 37.69 -12.68
CA GLN A 275 -47.85 38.14 -13.72
C GLN A 275 -49.31 38.06 -13.26
N ASN A 276 -49.70 36.98 -12.57
CA ASN A 276 -51.04 36.83 -12.01
C ASN A 276 -51.30 37.86 -10.91
N VAL A 277 -50.35 38.10 -9.99
CA VAL A 277 -50.46 39.14 -8.96
C VAL A 277 -50.64 40.52 -9.59
N ASN A 278 -49.88 40.84 -10.63
CA ASN A 278 -50.02 42.10 -11.36
C ASN A 278 -51.40 42.22 -12.01
N LYS A 279 -51.88 41.16 -12.66
CA LYS A 279 -53.22 41.11 -13.26
C LYS A 279 -54.31 41.33 -12.20
N TYR A 280 -54.26 40.62 -11.08
CA TYR A 280 -55.23 40.79 -9.99
C TYR A 280 -55.14 42.17 -9.34
N THR A 281 -53.95 42.73 -9.21
CA THR A 281 -53.75 44.09 -8.71
C THR A 281 -54.40 45.11 -9.64
N GLN A 282 -54.26 44.93 -10.96
CA GLN A 282 -54.90 45.78 -11.96
C GLN A 282 -56.42 45.64 -11.93
N MET A 283 -56.96 44.41 -11.89
CA MET A 283 -58.40 44.18 -11.74
C MET A 283 -58.94 44.82 -10.46
N ALA A 284 -58.22 44.73 -9.34
CA ALA A 284 -58.62 45.36 -8.09
C ALA A 284 -58.66 46.90 -8.19
N LYS A 285 -57.71 47.51 -8.92
CA LYS A 285 -57.72 48.96 -9.20
C LYS A 285 -58.93 49.35 -10.06
N GLU A 286 -59.17 48.64 -11.15
CA GLU A 286 -60.33 48.89 -12.03
C GLU A 286 -61.65 48.75 -11.26
N LEU A 287 -61.77 47.73 -10.40
CA LEU A 287 -62.95 47.54 -9.56
C LEU A 287 -63.11 48.67 -8.53
N ALA A 288 -62.02 49.14 -7.93
CA ALA A 288 -62.04 50.27 -6.99
C ALA A 288 -62.46 51.57 -7.67
N GLU A 289 -62.00 51.83 -8.90
CA GLU A 289 -62.44 52.96 -9.72
C GLU A 289 -63.93 52.87 -10.07
N GLN A 290 -64.40 51.68 -10.47
CA GLN A 290 -65.83 51.44 -10.73
C GLN A 290 -66.68 51.68 -9.46
N LEU A 291 -66.23 51.18 -8.31
CA LEU A 291 -66.91 51.36 -7.04
C LEU A 291 -66.95 52.84 -6.65
N SER A 292 -65.84 53.57 -6.83
CA SER A 292 -65.78 55.01 -6.62
C SER A 292 -66.80 55.75 -7.48
N HIS A 293 -66.89 55.40 -8.77
CA HIS A 293 -67.83 56.02 -9.69
C HIS A 293 -69.30 55.75 -9.32
N GLU A 294 -69.64 54.50 -8.95
CA GLU A 294 -70.99 54.18 -8.46
C GLU A 294 -71.28 54.89 -7.14
N THR A 295 -70.33 54.97 -6.21
CA THR A 295 -70.51 55.70 -4.94
C THR A 295 -70.83 57.18 -5.20
N GLU A 296 -70.15 57.80 -6.16
CA GLU A 296 -70.38 59.19 -6.56
C GLU A 296 -71.77 59.38 -7.20
N LYS A 297 -72.21 58.40 -8.01
CA LYS A 297 -73.56 58.37 -8.60
C LYS A 297 -74.66 58.18 -7.56
N TYR A 298 -74.44 57.32 -6.55
CA TYR A 298 -75.33 57.17 -5.41
C TYR A 298 -75.43 58.48 -4.60
N ALA A 299 -74.31 59.16 -4.34
CA ALA A 299 -74.31 60.47 -3.67
C ALA A 299 -75.12 61.53 -4.45
N GLN A 300 -75.02 61.54 -5.78
CA GLN A 300 -75.84 62.43 -6.62
C GLN A 300 -77.34 62.08 -6.55
N LEU A 301 -77.68 60.79 -6.56
CA LEU A 301 -79.05 60.31 -6.41
C LEU A 301 -79.63 60.66 -5.03
N GLU A 302 -78.85 60.49 -3.97
CA GLU A 302 -79.22 60.84 -2.60
C GLU A 302 -79.52 62.34 -2.48
N LYS A 303 -78.63 63.20 -3.00
CA LYS A 303 -78.87 64.65 -3.06
C LYS A 303 -80.15 64.99 -3.81
N LYS A 304 -80.41 64.33 -4.95
CA LYS A 304 -81.64 64.54 -5.75
C LYS A 304 -82.89 64.06 -5.01
N TYR A 305 -82.78 62.97 -4.25
CA TYR A 305 -83.86 62.48 -3.40
C TYR A 305 -84.16 63.45 -2.26
N GLU A 306 -83.14 64.01 -1.60
CA GLU A 306 -83.30 65.06 -0.59
C GLU A 306 -83.98 66.31 -1.17
N GLU A 307 -83.56 66.79 -2.36
CA GLU A 307 -84.19 67.91 -3.05
C GLU A 307 -85.68 67.65 -3.36
N LEU A 308 -86.02 66.43 -3.79
CA LEU A 308 -87.41 66.02 -4.05
C LEU A 308 -88.23 65.89 -2.77
N SER A 309 -87.63 65.35 -1.70
CA SER A 309 -88.25 65.26 -0.38
C SER A 309 -88.55 66.65 0.19
N GLN A 310 -87.62 67.59 0.06
CA GLN A 310 -87.84 68.99 0.42
C GLN A 310 -88.95 69.64 -0.41
N LYS A 311 -88.97 69.41 -1.73
CA LYS A 311 -90.08 69.90 -2.58
C LYS A 311 -91.43 69.30 -2.19
N SER A 312 -91.47 68.03 -1.82
CA SER A 312 -92.69 67.36 -1.36
C SER A 312 -93.18 67.96 -0.04
N SER A 313 -92.28 68.24 0.91
CA SER A 313 -92.65 68.85 2.19
C SER A 313 -93.13 70.29 2.02
N THR A 314 -92.51 71.09 1.13
CA THR A 314 -93.00 72.43 0.81
C THR A 314 -94.37 72.39 0.13
N THR A 315 -94.58 71.46 -0.79
CA THR A 315 -95.87 71.29 -1.47
C THR A 315 -96.96 70.87 -0.48
N SER A 316 -96.66 69.91 0.40
CA SER A 316 -97.58 69.48 1.45
C SER A 316 -97.92 70.61 2.43
N TYR A 317 -96.96 71.46 2.78
CA TYR A 317 -97.19 72.64 3.60
C TYR A 317 -98.08 73.66 2.88
N GLU A 318 -97.84 73.93 1.59
CA GLU A 318 -98.70 74.79 0.77
C GLU A 318 -100.11 74.22 0.64
N GLU A 319 -100.25 72.91 0.47
CA GLU A 319 -101.54 72.22 0.40
C GLU A 319 -102.31 72.31 1.72
N GLN A 320 -101.64 72.13 2.86
CA GLN A 320 -102.23 72.35 4.19
C GLN A 320 -102.67 73.81 4.37
N ARG A 321 -101.84 74.78 3.94
CA ARG A 321 -102.17 76.20 3.99
C ARG A 321 -103.37 76.54 3.10
N LEU A 322 -103.41 76.02 1.87
CA LEU A 322 -104.54 76.16 0.96
C LEU A 322 -105.82 75.54 1.54
N ASN A 323 -105.72 74.35 2.13
CA ASN A 323 -106.85 73.69 2.78
C ASN A 323 -107.38 74.48 3.98
N ALA A 324 -106.50 75.11 4.78
CA ALA A 324 -106.91 76.02 5.85
C ALA A 324 -107.63 77.26 5.30
N ILE A 325 -107.13 77.87 4.21
CA ILE A 325 -107.80 78.98 3.52
C ILE A 325 -109.17 78.55 2.99
N ILE A 326 -109.27 77.37 2.37
CA ILE A 326 -110.54 76.80 1.88
C ILE A 326 -111.50 76.59 3.04
N SER A 327 -111.04 76.08 4.18
CA SER A 327 -111.87 75.91 5.37
C SER A 327 -112.40 77.24 5.89
N ASN A 328 -111.56 78.28 5.97
CA ASN A 328 -111.98 79.62 6.36
C ASN A 328 -112.99 80.23 5.36
N LEU A 329 -112.76 80.05 4.07
CA LEU A 329 -113.70 80.50 3.03
C LEU A 329 -115.02 79.73 3.07
N ARG A 330 -115.00 78.43 3.45
CA ARG A 330 -116.23 77.65 3.66
C ARG A 330 -117.00 78.15 4.87
N GLU A 331 -116.35 78.41 6.00
CA GLU A 331 -116.99 79.03 7.16
C GLU A 331 -117.55 80.42 6.85
N GLU A 332 -116.82 81.22 6.08
CA GLU A 332 -117.29 82.54 5.64
C GLU A 332 -118.47 82.44 4.67
N ASN A 333 -118.45 81.46 3.76
CA ASN A 333 -119.57 81.16 2.88
C ASN A 333 -120.79 80.63 3.64
N ASP A 334 -120.59 79.87 4.72
CA ASP A 334 -121.66 79.41 5.61
C ASP A 334 -122.22 80.57 6.44
N ARG A 335 -121.38 81.51 6.90
CA ARG A 335 -121.83 82.79 7.52
C ARG A 335 -122.60 83.66 6.54
N LEU A 336 -122.14 83.77 5.30
CA LEU A 336 -122.85 84.49 4.23
C LEU A 336 -124.16 83.78 3.85
N SER A 337 -124.18 82.45 3.87
CA SER A 337 -125.39 81.64 3.65
C SER A 337 -126.39 81.78 4.82
N ALA A 338 -125.91 81.91 6.06
CA ALA A 338 -126.74 82.22 7.22
C ALA A 338 -127.30 83.65 7.15
N LYS A 339 -126.48 84.62 6.72
CA LYS A 339 -126.92 86.02 6.48
C LYS A 339 -127.91 86.13 5.31
N ASN A 340 -127.78 85.26 4.30
CA ASN A 340 -128.74 85.13 3.20
C ASN A 340 -130.05 84.43 3.59
N ARG A 341 -130.07 83.63 4.68
CA ARG A 341 -131.29 83.05 5.25
C ARG A 341 -132.10 84.05 6.06
N GLU A 342 -131.49 85.11 6.59
CA GLU A 342 -132.21 86.22 7.26
C GLU A 342 -132.81 87.25 6.29
N LEU A 343 -132.34 87.32 5.04
CA LEU A 343 -132.70 88.41 4.12
C LEU A 343 -133.74 88.04 3.03
N ASN A 344 -134.08 86.76 2.84
CA ASN A 344 -134.89 86.32 1.68
C ASN A 344 -136.30 85.82 2.04
N ASN A 345 -137.09 86.71 2.66
CA ASN A 345 -138.56 86.64 2.67
C ASN A 345 -139.18 87.71 1.74
N THR A 346 -138.43 88.19 0.74
CA THR A 346 -138.97 89.06 -0.30
C THR A 346 -138.11 88.99 -1.56
N ILE A 347 -138.78 88.68 -2.68
CA ILE A 347 -138.35 88.88 -4.08
C ILE A 347 -137.67 87.70 -4.79
N PHE A 348 -138.31 87.38 -5.92
CA PHE A 348 -138.07 86.40 -6.95
C PHE A 348 -136.93 86.84 -7.90
N THR A 349 -136.24 85.87 -8.50
CA THR A 349 -135.15 85.93 -9.51
C THR A 349 -133.73 86.27 -9.04
N TYR A 350 -132.81 85.30 -9.11
CA TYR A 350 -131.90 85.18 -10.26
C TYR A 350 -131.21 83.80 -10.25
N ASN A 351 -131.45 83.04 -11.32
CA ASN A 351 -130.70 81.85 -11.69
C ASN A 351 -129.44 82.30 -12.47
N MET A 352 -128.44 81.42 -12.51
CA MET A 352 -127.15 81.51 -13.24
C MET A 352 -125.96 82.02 -12.43
N ASP A 353 -125.15 81.10 -11.89
CA ASP A 353 -123.76 80.93 -12.39
C ASP A 353 -122.96 79.88 -11.60
N LYS A 354 -122.58 78.79 -12.28
CA LYS A 354 -121.20 78.28 -12.43
C LYS A 354 -121.19 76.84 -12.96
N LYS A 355 -121.28 76.74 -14.29
CA LYS A 355 -120.55 75.73 -15.06
C LYS A 355 -119.05 76.00 -14.85
N TYR A 356 -118.37 75.19 -14.03
CA TYR A 356 -116.92 75.06 -14.15
C TYR A 356 -116.57 73.88 -15.05
N LYS A 357 -115.88 74.27 -16.13
CA LYS A 357 -115.36 73.50 -17.25
C LYS A 357 -114.62 72.23 -16.80
N ILE A 358 -115.17 71.07 -17.16
CA ILE A 358 -114.34 69.97 -17.66
C ILE A 358 -114.03 70.33 -19.12
N THR A 359 -112.88 70.96 -19.35
CA THR A 359 -112.30 70.99 -20.69
C THR A 359 -111.67 69.63 -20.97
N PRO A 360 -112.10 68.87 -21.99
CA PRO A 360 -111.19 67.95 -22.63
C PRO A 360 -110.13 68.82 -23.29
N LYS A 361 -108.86 68.68 -22.88
CA LYS A 361 -107.74 69.16 -23.69
C LYS A 361 -107.75 68.36 -24.98
N ASN A 362 -108.54 68.81 -25.95
CA ASN A 362 -108.18 68.73 -27.35
C ASN A 362 -106.93 69.61 -27.53
N CYS A 363 -105.76 69.10 -27.13
CA CYS A 363 -104.52 69.56 -27.70
C CYS A 363 -104.30 68.79 -29.01
N LYS A 364 -104.81 69.32 -30.13
CA LYS A 364 -104.49 68.84 -31.48
C LYS A 364 -103.08 69.30 -31.94
N CYS A 365 -102.18 69.56 -30.98
CA CYS A 365 -100.77 69.89 -31.22
C CYS A 365 -99.79 69.28 -30.20
N CYS A 366 -100.23 68.30 -29.39
CA CYS A 366 -99.37 67.64 -28.38
C CYS A 366 -99.31 66.11 -28.53
N CYS A 367 -100.02 65.55 -29.51
CA CYS A 367 -99.99 64.14 -29.85
C CYS A 367 -99.39 64.00 -31.26
N ASP A 368 -98.37 63.15 -31.35
CA ASP A 368 -97.90 62.41 -32.53
C ASP A 368 -96.43 62.59 -32.93
N THR A 369 -95.66 63.48 -32.28
CA THR A 369 -94.19 63.51 -32.48
C THR A 369 -93.38 63.27 -31.22
N ASP A 370 -93.74 63.79 -30.05
CA ASP A 370 -92.90 63.66 -28.85
C ASP A 370 -93.05 62.32 -28.11
N ASN A 371 -94.26 61.78 -28.02
CA ASN A 371 -94.45 60.42 -27.49
C ASN A 371 -93.92 59.36 -28.47
N ALA A 372 -94.17 59.53 -29.77
CA ALA A 372 -93.61 58.65 -30.80
C ALA A 372 -92.07 58.74 -30.82
N SER A 373 -91.47 59.92 -30.63
CA SER A 373 -90.01 60.07 -30.53
C SER A 373 -89.43 59.54 -29.23
N ARG A 374 -90.21 59.51 -28.15
CA ARG A 374 -89.79 58.92 -26.87
C ARG A 374 -89.88 57.39 -26.92
N GLU A 375 -90.98 56.85 -27.45
CA GLU A 375 -91.16 55.43 -27.68
C GLU A 375 -90.17 54.90 -28.73
N HIS A 376 -89.89 55.66 -29.79
CA HIS A 376 -88.87 55.30 -30.78
C HIS A 376 -87.46 55.29 -30.17
N ARG A 377 -87.11 56.28 -29.35
CA ARG A 377 -85.83 56.28 -28.61
C ARG A 377 -85.73 55.10 -27.66
N GLU A 378 -86.83 54.72 -27.02
CA GLU A 378 -86.86 53.58 -26.11
C GLU A 378 -86.79 52.25 -26.86
N CYS A 379 -87.45 52.12 -28.02
CA CYS A 379 -87.31 50.97 -28.91
C CYS A 379 -85.86 50.81 -29.40
N VAL A 380 -85.22 51.91 -29.83
CA VAL A 380 -83.80 51.88 -30.25
C VAL A 380 -82.88 51.49 -29.10
N ARG A 381 -83.15 51.97 -27.87
CA ARG A 381 -82.41 51.58 -26.66
C ARG A 381 -82.56 50.08 -26.38
N ILE A 382 -83.80 49.59 -26.41
CA ILE A 382 -84.12 48.18 -26.15
C ILE A 382 -83.52 47.28 -27.24
N GLU A 383 -83.56 47.68 -28.52
CA GLU A 383 -82.92 46.95 -29.61
C GLU A 383 -81.40 46.89 -29.44
N GLY A 384 -80.77 48.00 -29.01
CA GLY A 384 -79.34 48.03 -28.68
C GLY A 384 -78.98 47.09 -27.53
N GLU A 385 -79.77 47.07 -26.46
CA GLU A 385 -79.60 46.13 -25.35
C GLU A 385 -79.80 44.67 -25.79
N LEU A 386 -80.78 44.41 -26.67
CA LEU A 386 -81.07 43.07 -27.18
C LEU A 386 -79.93 42.54 -28.07
N ILE A 387 -79.32 43.41 -28.89
CA ILE A 387 -78.11 43.07 -29.67
C ILE A 387 -76.94 42.77 -28.73
N ARG A 388 -76.72 43.59 -27.70
CA ARG A 388 -75.65 43.36 -26.71
C ARG A 388 -75.83 42.03 -25.99
N ILE A 389 -77.02 41.77 -25.45
CA ILE A 389 -77.36 40.51 -24.76
C ILE A 389 -77.23 39.30 -25.69
N LYS A 390 -77.62 39.41 -26.96
CA LYS A 390 -77.39 38.34 -27.95
C LYS A 390 -75.89 38.07 -28.15
N SER A 391 -75.07 39.11 -28.26
CA SER A 391 -73.63 38.95 -28.45
C SER A 391 -72.96 38.31 -27.21
N GLU A 392 -73.33 38.74 -26.01
CA GLU A 392 -72.88 38.15 -24.74
C GLU A 392 -73.32 36.68 -24.63
N ASN A 393 -74.56 36.35 -25.00
CA ASN A 393 -75.04 34.97 -25.00
C ASN A 393 -74.30 34.07 -26.00
N VAL A 394 -73.93 34.58 -27.18
CA VAL A 394 -73.12 33.82 -28.15
C VAL A 394 -71.72 33.55 -27.57
N GLN A 395 -71.13 34.52 -26.89
CA GLN A 395 -69.82 34.35 -26.25
C GLN A 395 -69.89 33.36 -25.09
N ASN A 396 -70.88 33.49 -24.20
CA ASN A 396 -71.11 32.57 -23.09
C ASN A 396 -71.36 31.13 -23.58
N LYS A 397 -72.07 30.97 -24.70
CA LYS A 397 -72.30 29.66 -25.31
C LYS A 397 -71.00 29.02 -25.80
N LYS A 398 -70.12 29.81 -26.45
CA LYS A 398 -68.79 29.34 -26.89
C LYS A 398 -67.91 28.95 -25.70
N GLU A 399 -67.92 29.74 -24.63
CA GLU A 399 -67.18 29.41 -23.40
C GLU A 399 -67.72 28.15 -22.72
N LEU A 400 -69.04 27.96 -22.69
CA LEU A 400 -69.67 26.73 -22.19
C LEU A 400 -69.33 25.50 -23.04
N GLU A 401 -69.31 25.63 -24.38
CA GLU A 401 -68.88 24.55 -25.28
C GLU A 401 -67.41 24.21 -25.08
N PHE A 402 -66.53 25.21 -24.97
CA PHE A 402 -65.11 25.01 -24.66
C PHE A 402 -64.89 24.33 -23.29
N MET A 403 -65.63 24.75 -22.25
CA MET A 403 -65.58 24.13 -20.93
C MET A 403 -66.11 22.69 -20.94
N ARG A 404 -67.11 22.40 -21.79
CA ARG A 404 -67.64 21.03 -21.97
C ARG A 404 -66.63 20.14 -22.69
N GLU A 405 -65.98 20.63 -23.74
CA GLU A 405 -64.95 19.88 -24.48
C GLU A 405 -63.68 19.63 -23.67
N ASN A 406 -63.32 20.57 -22.79
CA ASN A 406 -62.18 20.45 -21.88
C ASN A 406 -62.52 19.82 -20.53
N SER A 407 -63.79 19.49 -20.27
CA SER A 407 -64.14 18.70 -19.10
C SER A 407 -63.58 17.28 -19.26
N LEU A 408 -62.68 16.91 -18.35
CA LEU A 408 -62.12 15.56 -18.30
C LEU A 408 -63.25 14.59 -17.95
N ASP A 409 -63.73 13.85 -18.95
CA ASP A 409 -64.67 12.75 -18.76
C ASP A 409 -64.08 11.73 -17.77
N LEU A 410 -64.93 11.11 -16.97
CA LEU A 410 -64.56 10.08 -15.98
C LEU A 410 -63.68 9.01 -16.61
N LYS A 411 -63.94 8.64 -17.86
CA LYS A 411 -63.10 7.70 -18.61
C LYS A 411 -61.64 8.17 -18.74
N LYS A 412 -61.40 9.45 -19.04
CA LYS A 412 -60.05 10.02 -19.14
C LYS A 412 -59.35 10.07 -17.79
N TYR A 413 -60.08 10.42 -16.72
CA TYR A 413 -59.56 10.36 -15.36
C TYR A 413 -59.16 8.93 -14.97
N GLY A 414 -60.01 7.96 -15.27
CA GLY A 414 -59.74 6.55 -14.98
C GLY A 414 -58.52 6.01 -15.72
N PHE A 415 -58.34 6.36 -17.00
CA PHE A 415 -57.12 6.01 -17.75
C PHE A 415 -55.84 6.61 -17.13
N LEU A 416 -55.86 7.90 -16.76
CA LEU A 416 -54.72 8.55 -16.14
C LEU A 416 -54.38 7.95 -14.76
N LEU A 417 -55.41 7.66 -13.95
CA LEU A 417 -55.24 6.99 -12.66
C LEU A 417 -54.66 5.60 -12.82
N ALA A 418 -55.14 4.83 -13.80
CA ALA A 418 -54.68 3.47 -14.07
C ALA A 418 -53.23 3.41 -14.52
N ASP A 419 -52.83 4.33 -15.39
CA ASP A 419 -51.43 4.50 -15.81
C ASP A 419 -50.53 4.86 -14.62
N ALA A 420 -50.98 5.80 -13.78
CA ALA A 420 -50.23 6.23 -12.60
C ALA A 420 -50.06 5.12 -11.54
N VAL A 421 -51.04 4.23 -11.36
CA VAL A 421 -50.94 3.09 -10.42
C VAL A 421 -50.44 1.80 -11.07
N GLY A 422 -50.20 1.79 -12.39
CA GLY A 422 -49.76 0.62 -13.15
C GLY A 422 -50.81 -0.51 -13.20
N SER A 423 -52.09 -0.18 -13.27
CA SER A 423 -53.20 -1.15 -13.35
C SER A 423 -53.99 -0.99 -14.65
N SER A 424 -54.80 -1.99 -15.01
CA SER A 424 -55.74 -1.89 -16.14
C SER A 424 -56.97 -1.06 -15.76
N PHE A 425 -57.61 -0.43 -16.75
CA PHE A 425 -58.85 0.33 -16.59
C PHE A 425 -59.94 -0.19 -17.54
N ASP A 426 -61.13 -0.49 -17.00
CA ASP A 426 -62.33 -0.81 -17.76
C ASP A 426 -63.19 0.47 -17.97
N PRO A 427 -63.23 1.03 -19.20
CA PRO A 427 -63.94 2.27 -19.47
C PRO A 427 -65.47 2.14 -19.46
N ASP A 428 -66.03 0.92 -19.48
CA ASP A 428 -67.48 0.69 -19.41
C ASP A 428 -68.00 0.70 -17.97
N ARG A 429 -67.09 0.57 -16.98
CA ARG A 429 -67.36 0.67 -15.54
C ARG A 429 -66.52 1.75 -14.86
N ALA A 430 -66.37 2.88 -15.54
CA ALA A 430 -65.44 3.94 -15.18
C ALA A 430 -65.53 4.41 -13.71
N GLU A 431 -66.73 4.57 -13.15
CA GLU A 431 -66.90 5.08 -11.79
C GLU A 431 -66.45 4.06 -10.71
N GLU A 432 -66.83 2.80 -10.90
CA GLU A 432 -66.44 1.67 -10.02
C GLU A 432 -64.94 1.42 -10.12
N GLU A 433 -64.40 1.52 -11.33
CA GLU A 433 -62.99 1.28 -11.60
C GLU A 433 -62.10 2.40 -11.07
N ILE A 434 -62.52 3.67 -11.14
CA ILE A 434 -61.82 4.78 -10.49
C ILE A 434 -61.78 4.57 -8.97
N LYS A 435 -62.88 4.13 -8.33
CA LYS A 435 -62.89 3.80 -6.89
C LYS A 435 -61.90 2.69 -6.56
N ARG A 436 -61.84 1.63 -7.39
CA ARG A 436 -60.86 0.54 -7.26
C ARG A 436 -59.42 1.05 -7.36
N LEU A 437 -59.12 1.88 -8.36
CA LEU A 437 -57.79 2.44 -8.60
C LEU A 437 -57.34 3.39 -7.49
N LEU A 438 -58.25 4.19 -6.95
CA LEU A 438 -57.98 5.05 -5.79
C LEU A 438 -57.64 4.24 -4.54
N GLU A 439 -58.29 3.09 -4.34
CA GLU A 439 -57.98 2.21 -3.22
C GLU A 439 -56.59 1.57 -3.37
N ILE A 440 -56.24 1.13 -4.58
CA ILE A 440 -54.87 0.65 -4.89
C ILE A 440 -53.82 1.74 -4.62
N ALA A 441 -54.10 2.98 -5.03
CA ALA A 441 -53.20 4.11 -4.79
C ALA A 441 -53.00 4.35 -3.29
N ARG A 442 -54.06 4.26 -2.48
CA ARG A 442 -53.99 4.38 -1.01
C ARG A 442 -53.16 3.28 -0.39
N GLU A 443 -53.37 2.02 -0.77
CA GLU A 443 -52.58 0.89 -0.26
C GLU A 443 -51.09 1.02 -0.61
N HIS A 444 -50.77 1.46 -1.83
CA HIS A 444 -49.39 1.73 -2.24
C HIS A 444 -48.76 2.85 -1.41
N HIS A 445 -49.47 3.95 -1.21
CA HIS A 445 -48.98 5.06 -0.38
C HIS A 445 -48.77 4.62 1.08
N GLN A 446 -49.63 3.77 1.62
CA GLN A 446 -49.49 3.25 2.98
C GLN A 446 -48.26 2.34 3.10
N LYS A 447 -48.05 1.43 2.15
CA LYS A 447 -46.83 0.59 2.08
C LYS A 447 -45.55 1.40 1.97
N VAL A 448 -45.54 2.47 1.18
CA VAL A 448 -44.37 3.37 1.05
C VAL A 448 -44.11 4.09 2.38
N ASN A 449 -45.14 4.56 3.08
CA ASN A 449 -44.99 5.17 4.40
C ASN A 449 -44.47 4.18 5.46
N ASP A 450 -44.92 2.93 5.41
CA ASP A 450 -44.51 1.89 6.36
C ASP A 450 -43.07 1.39 6.11
N THR A 451 -42.59 1.47 4.86
CA THR A 451 -41.23 1.05 4.48
C THR A 451 -40.19 2.19 4.53
N ALA A 452 -40.62 3.45 4.57
CA ALA A 452 -39.72 4.62 4.53
C ALA A 452 -39.29 5.16 5.91
N ARG A 453 -39.65 4.51 7.02
CA ARG A 453 -39.13 4.84 8.36
C ARG A 453 -38.10 3.83 8.85
N VAL A 454 -37.07 3.56 8.04
CA VAL A 454 -35.78 3.21 8.62
C VAL A 454 -35.12 4.54 8.99
N PRO A 455 -34.97 4.89 10.28
CA PRO A 455 -34.12 6.00 10.65
C PRO A 455 -32.71 5.63 10.21
N LEU A 456 -32.29 6.15 9.06
CA LEU A 456 -30.89 6.28 8.74
C LEU A 456 -30.36 7.26 9.78
N ASP A 457 -29.87 6.74 10.90
CA ASP A 457 -29.03 7.51 11.79
C ASP A 457 -27.82 7.94 10.95
N PRO A 458 -27.65 9.25 10.66
CA PRO A 458 -26.53 9.72 9.88
C PRO A 458 -25.17 9.53 10.58
N PHE A 459 -25.17 8.96 11.79
CA PHE A 459 -23.99 8.66 12.60
C PHE A 459 -23.68 7.15 12.75
N ASP A 460 -24.46 6.26 12.12
CA ASP A 460 -24.14 4.82 12.02
C ASP A 460 -23.32 4.54 10.73
N TYR A 461 -22.10 5.11 10.63
CA TYR A 461 -21.05 4.67 9.71
C TYR A 461 -19.64 4.87 10.27
#